data_AF-A0A8T3U672-F1
#
_entry.id   AF-A0A8T3U672-F1
#
_cell.length_a   1.000
_cell.length_b   1.000
_cell.length_c   1.000
_cell.angle_alpha   90.00
_cell.angle_beta   90.00
_cell.angle_gamma   90.00
#
_symmetry.space_group_name_H-M   'P 1'
#
loop_
_entity.id
_entity.type
_entity.pdbx_description
1 polymer ?
#
loop_
_entity_poly.entity_id
_entity_poly.type
_entity_poly.pdbx_seq_one_letter_code
_entity_poly.pdbx_strand_id
1 'polypeptide(L)'
;MARILEIVVYILFAILSFHKFFNDYIDVEKEYRYKIAIYISIFFYLIFEKYGHNITYVVIIGVFTFIPSIVQNFSNSDEDEDEDESRNALEVMITTCNGLVILIKFGIIPLFAG
;
A
#
# COMPACT_ATOMS: atom_id res chain seq x y z
N MET A 1 13.21 -11.77 -10.13
CA MET A 1 12.43 -10.51 -10.26
C MET A 1 11.76 -10.12 -8.94
N ALA A 2 11.04 -11.02 -8.28
CA ALA A 2 10.33 -10.70 -7.03
C ALA A 2 11.23 -10.22 -5.87
N ARG A 3 12.45 -10.77 -5.71
CA ARG A 3 13.48 -10.22 -4.79
C ARG A 3 13.86 -8.76 -5.03
N ILE A 4 13.88 -8.30 -6.30
CA ILE A 4 14.22 -6.90 -6.61
C ILE A 4 13.05 -6.01 -6.18
N LEU A 5 11.81 -6.44 -6.46
CA LEU A 5 10.60 -5.76 -6.00
C LEU A 5 10.52 -5.70 -4.47
N GLU A 6 10.90 -6.77 -3.77
CA GLU A 6 10.98 -6.79 -2.30
C GLU A 6 11.91 -5.69 -1.77
N ILE A 7 13.13 -5.62 -2.33
CA ILE A 7 14.12 -4.59 -1.96
C ILE A 7 13.58 -3.19 -2.26
N VAL A 8 12.89 -3.00 -3.39
CA VAL A 8 12.27 -1.71 -3.74
C VAL A 8 11.21 -1.32 -2.72
N VAL A 9 10.33 -2.23 -2.30
CA VAL A 9 9.33 -1.97 -1.26
C VAL A 9 10.00 -1.55 0.05
N TYR A 10 11.06 -2.26 0.46
CA TYR A 10 11.78 -1.93 1.69
C TYR A 10 12.47 -0.56 1.63
N ILE A 11 13.11 -0.22 0.51
CA ILE A 11 13.77 1.07 0.32
C ILE A 11 12.75 2.20 0.33
N LEU A 12 11.64 2.06 -0.42
CA LEU A 12 10.59 3.09 -0.46
C LEU A 12 9.94 3.29 0.91
N PHE A 13 9.66 2.20 1.62
CA PHE A 13 9.11 2.27 2.97
C PHE A 13 10.09 2.90 3.97
N ALA A 14 11.38 2.57 3.87
CA ALA A 14 12.41 3.20 4.69
C ALA A 14 12.50 4.70 4.41
N ILE A 15 12.59 5.12 3.14
CA ILE A 15 12.65 6.54 2.76
C ILE A 15 11.42 7.30 3.30
N LEU A 16 10.22 6.74 3.14
CA LEU A 16 9.00 7.36 3.65
C LEU A 16 9.03 7.45 5.20
N SER A 17 9.44 6.39 5.88
CA SER A 17 9.54 6.35 7.35
C SER A 17 10.59 7.35 7.86
N PHE A 18 11.75 7.43 7.21
CA PHE A 18 12.80 8.39 7.53
C PHE A 18 12.32 9.83 7.31
N HIS A 19 11.63 10.10 6.21
CA HIS A 19 11.04 11.42 5.98
C HIS A 19 10.05 11.79 7.09
N LYS A 20 9.14 10.89 7.44
CA LYS A 20 8.13 11.13 8.48
C LYS A 20 8.72 11.25 9.89
N PHE A 21 9.84 10.57 10.15
CA PHE A 21 10.49 10.58 11.47
C PHE A 21 11.41 11.79 11.69
N PHE A 22 12.13 12.23 10.65
CA PHE A 22 13.11 13.32 10.76
C PHE A 22 12.58 14.68 10.30
N ASN A 23 11.52 14.70 9.49
CA ASN A 23 10.97 15.92 8.93
C ASN A 23 9.44 15.90 9.03
N ASP A 24 8.91 16.56 10.06
CA ASP A 24 7.46 16.70 10.31
C ASP A 24 6.73 17.49 9.19
N TYR A 25 7.49 17.99 8.21
CA TYR A 25 7.05 18.82 7.09
C TYR A 25 7.30 18.11 5.74
N ILE A 26 6.89 16.85 5.61
CA ILE A 26 6.76 16.28 4.27
C ILE A 26 5.53 16.89 3.61
N ASP A 27 5.70 17.35 2.37
CA ASP A 27 4.59 17.81 1.54
C ASP A 27 3.60 16.65 1.34
N VAL A 28 2.31 16.90 1.61
CA VAL A 28 1.23 15.91 1.50
C VAL A 28 1.23 15.25 0.12
N GLU A 29 1.53 16.01 -0.94
CA GLU A 29 1.60 15.46 -2.29
C GLU A 29 2.77 14.49 -2.46
N LYS A 30 3.92 14.78 -1.84
CA LYS A 30 5.08 13.88 -1.89
C LYS A 30 4.81 12.61 -1.10
N GLU A 31 4.25 12.72 0.10
CA GLU A 31 3.85 11.55 0.90
C GLU A 31 2.87 10.66 0.10
N TYR A 32 1.86 11.25 -0.53
CA TYR A 32 0.90 10.54 -1.37
C TYR A 32 1.56 9.80 -2.55
N ARG A 33 2.48 10.44 -3.28
CA ARG A 33 3.23 9.81 -4.38
C ARG A 33 4.07 8.62 -3.91
N TYR A 34 4.72 8.73 -2.74
CA TYR A 34 5.47 7.62 -2.15
C TYR A 34 4.55 6.46 -1.73
N LYS A 35 3.41 6.75 -1.12
CA LYS A 35 2.40 5.73 -0.77
C LYS A 35 1.94 4.96 -2.01
N ILE A 36 1.56 5.65 -3.08
CA ILE A 36 1.18 5.00 -4.35
C ILE A 36 2.31 4.12 -4.89
N ALA A 37 3.55 4.63 -4.90
CA ALA A 37 4.69 3.86 -5.41
C ALA A 37 4.93 2.58 -4.60
N ILE A 38 4.78 2.65 -3.27
CA ILE A 38 4.83 1.47 -2.40
C ILE A 38 3.70 0.51 -2.77
N TYR A 39 2.46 0.99 -2.95
CA TYR A 39 1.32 0.12 -3.24
C TYR A 39 1.41 -0.60 -4.58
N ILE A 40 1.86 0.09 -5.64
CA ILE A 40 2.08 -0.52 -6.95
C ILE A 40 3.20 -1.57 -6.85
N SER A 41 4.26 -1.26 -6.10
CA SER A 41 5.38 -2.20 -5.89
C SER A 41 4.93 -3.45 -5.12
N ILE A 42 4.10 -3.29 -4.09
CA ILE A 42 3.49 -4.40 -3.34
C ILE A 42 2.59 -5.24 -4.27
N PHE A 43 1.77 -4.61 -5.11
CA PHE A 43 0.89 -5.31 -6.04
C PHE A 43 1.67 -6.25 -6.96
N PHE A 44 2.68 -5.72 -7.65
CA PHE A 44 3.50 -6.55 -8.53
C PHE A 44 4.30 -7.59 -7.76
N TYR A 45 4.82 -7.27 -6.57
CA TYR A 45 5.49 -8.23 -5.71
C TYR A 45 4.55 -9.41 -5.37
N LEU A 46 3.32 -9.13 -4.98
CA LEU A 46 2.33 -10.14 -4.64
C LEU A 46 1.95 -11.00 -5.84
N ILE A 47 1.92 -10.46 -7.05
CA ILE A 47 1.67 -11.26 -8.28
C ILE A 47 2.85 -12.21 -8.57
N PHE A 48 4.09 -11.73 -8.48
CA PHE A 48 5.25 -12.48 -8.96
C PHE A 48 5.89 -13.41 -7.93
N GLU A 49 5.74 -13.13 -6.63
CA GLU A 49 6.41 -13.91 -5.58
C GLU A 49 5.71 -15.27 -5.34
N LYS A 50 6.47 -16.30 -4.94
CA LYS A 50 5.90 -17.60 -4.52
C LYS A 50 5.68 -17.63 -3.02
N TYR A 51 4.83 -18.53 -2.53
CA TYR A 51 4.57 -18.67 -1.09
C TYR A 51 5.85 -18.78 -0.26
N GLY A 52 5.98 -17.93 0.77
CA GLY A 52 7.15 -17.95 1.64
C GLY A 52 7.16 -16.81 2.68
N HIS A 53 8.11 -16.91 3.61
CA HIS A 53 8.27 -16.00 4.76
C HIS A 53 8.45 -14.52 4.37
N ASN A 54 9.02 -14.25 3.18
CA ASN A 54 9.24 -12.88 2.70
C ASN A 54 7.95 -12.14 2.35
N ILE A 55 6.89 -12.86 1.96
CA ILE A 55 5.59 -12.24 1.66
C ILE A 55 4.98 -11.60 2.89
N THR A 56 5.12 -12.23 4.06
CA THR A 56 4.53 -11.74 5.32
C THR A 56 5.01 -10.33 5.66
N TYR A 57 6.30 -10.04 5.50
CA TYR A 57 6.85 -8.71 5.80
C TYR A 57 6.32 -7.64 4.86
N VAL A 58 6.22 -7.95 3.57
CA VAL A 58 5.67 -7.01 2.58
C VAL A 58 4.19 -6.73 2.84
N VAL A 59 3.42 -7.75 3.25
CA VAL A 59 2.02 -7.58 3.67
C VAL A 59 1.92 -6.69 4.91
N ILE A 60 2.76 -6.88 5.93
CA ILE A 60 2.79 -6.04 7.13
C ILE A 60 3.09 -4.58 6.76
N ILE A 61 4.08 -4.33 5.90
CA ILE A 61 4.41 -2.99 5.40
C ILE A 61 3.22 -2.35 4.70
N GLY A 62 2.51 -3.12 3.86
CA GLY A 62 1.26 -2.69 3.27
C GLY A 62 0.28 -2.21 4.34
N VAL A 63 -0.08 -3.08 5.30
CA VAL A 63 -1.04 -2.78 6.37
C VAL A 63 -0.67 -1.52 7.17
N PHE A 64 0.60 -1.35 7.54
CA PHE A 64 1.07 -0.16 8.26
C PHE A 64 0.95 1.13 7.44
N THR A 65 1.12 1.03 6.12
CA THR A 65 0.95 2.17 5.21
C THR A 65 -0.54 2.47 4.98
N PHE A 66 -1.41 1.43 5.01
CA PHE A 66 -2.85 1.52 4.75
C PHE A 66 -3.70 2.10 5.89
N ILE A 67 -3.48 1.67 7.15
CA ILE A 67 -4.36 2.01 8.29
C ILE A 67 -4.53 3.54 8.47
N PRO A 68 -3.44 4.35 8.45
CA PRO A 68 -3.58 5.79 8.62
C PRO A 68 -4.37 6.46 7.49
N SER A 69 -4.24 5.99 6.25
CA SER A 69 -4.97 6.56 5.10
C SER A 69 -6.47 6.25 5.13
N ILE A 70 -6.87 5.04 5.53
CA ILE A 70 -8.30 4.70 5.69
C ILE A 70 -8.92 5.48 6.85
N VAL A 71 -8.19 5.63 7.97
CA VAL A 71 -8.68 6.36 9.15
C VAL A 71 -8.84 7.86 8.87
N GLN A 72 -7.89 8.48 8.14
CA GLN A 72 -8.04 9.87 7.69
C GLN A 72 -9.25 10.05 6.76
N ASN A 73 -9.48 9.08 5.87
CA ASN A 73 -10.60 9.11 4.94
C ASN A 73 -11.98 9.10 5.64
N PHE A 74 -12.17 8.28 6.67
CA PHE A 74 -13.41 8.29 7.46
C PHE A 74 -13.62 9.57 8.29
N SER A 75 -12.53 10.27 8.64
CA SER A 75 -12.57 11.45 9.50
C SER A 75 -12.78 12.78 8.75
N ASN A 76 -12.49 12.85 7.45
CA ASN A 76 -12.58 14.06 6.64
C ASN A 76 -13.86 14.13 5.79
N SER A 77 -15.00 13.73 6.36
CA SER A 77 -16.29 13.71 5.66
C SER A 77 -16.95 15.09 5.50
N ASP A 78 -16.30 16.17 5.94
CA ASP A 78 -16.82 17.52 5.82
C ASP A 78 -15.77 18.43 5.13
N GLU A 79 -16.14 18.92 3.94
CA GLU A 79 -15.65 20.14 3.26
C GLU A 79 -14.22 20.11 2.67
N ASP A 80 -14.08 19.67 1.41
CA ASP A 80 -13.29 20.28 0.31
C ASP A 80 -13.18 19.29 -0.87
N GLU A 81 -14.21 19.30 -1.72
CA GLU A 81 -14.56 18.25 -2.70
C GLU A 81 -13.95 18.53 -4.09
N ASP A 82 -13.01 17.68 -4.52
CA ASP A 82 -12.90 17.10 -5.89
C ASP A 82 -11.51 16.46 -6.12
N GLU A 83 -10.42 17.19 -5.85
CA GLU A 83 -9.05 16.67 -6.08
C GLU A 83 -8.62 15.65 -5.01
N ASP A 84 -8.92 15.91 -3.74
CA ASP A 84 -8.59 15.00 -2.65
C ASP A 84 -9.48 13.75 -2.65
N GLU A 85 -10.72 13.85 -3.14
CA GLU A 85 -11.61 12.69 -3.28
C GLU A 85 -11.09 11.70 -4.34
N SER A 86 -10.63 12.19 -5.49
CA SER A 86 -10.06 11.35 -6.55
C SER A 86 -8.76 10.64 -6.11
N ARG A 87 -7.92 11.34 -5.33
CA ARG A 87 -6.69 10.77 -4.75
C ARG A 87 -7.00 9.68 -3.74
N ASN A 88 -7.95 9.97 -2.88
CA ASN A 88 -8.43 9.05 -1.87
C ASN A 88 -9.07 7.80 -2.49
N ALA A 89 -9.93 7.96 -3.50
CA ALA A 89 -10.54 6.85 -4.22
C ALA A 89 -9.49 5.93 -4.88
N LEU A 90 -8.43 6.51 -5.45
CA LEU A 90 -7.32 5.75 -6.03
C LEU A 90 -6.58 4.92 -4.97
N GLU A 91 -6.30 5.52 -3.81
CA GLU A 91 -5.64 4.84 -2.69
C GLU A 91 -6.49 3.68 -2.15
N VAL A 92 -7.79 3.90 -1.94
CA VAL A 92 -8.72 2.85 -1.49
C VAL A 92 -8.84 1.73 -2.53
N MET A 93 -8.92 2.06 -3.82
CA MET A 93 -9.01 1.06 -4.89
C MET A 93 -7.76 0.18 -4.95
N ILE A 94 -6.56 0.77 -4.96
CA ILE A 94 -5.31 0.00 -5.01
C ILE A 94 -5.12 -0.83 -3.73
N THR A 95 -5.50 -0.27 -2.58
CA THR A 95 -5.50 -0.99 -1.30
C THR A 95 -6.40 -2.21 -1.35
N THR A 96 -7.62 -2.04 -1.85
CA THR A 96 -8.59 -3.13 -2.00
C THR A 96 -8.07 -4.20 -2.97
N CYS A 97 -7.48 -3.79 -4.09
CA CYS A 97 -6.82 -4.71 -5.03
C CYS A 97 -5.70 -5.52 -4.36
N ASN A 98 -4.83 -4.86 -3.60
CA ASN A 98 -3.76 -5.55 -2.85
C ASN A 98 -4.33 -6.52 -1.81
N GLY A 99 -5.35 -6.10 -1.06
CA GLY A 99 -6.07 -6.95 -0.11
C GLY A 99 -6.68 -8.17 -0.77
N LEU A 100 -7.37 -8.01 -1.91
CA LEU A 100 -7.93 -9.11 -2.68
C LEU A 100 -6.84 -10.07 -3.15
N VAL A 101 -5.75 -9.58 -3.73
CA VAL A 101 -4.62 -10.43 -4.16
C VAL A 101 -4.07 -11.22 -2.98
N ILE A 102 -3.93 -10.61 -1.81
CA ILE A 102 -3.52 -11.30 -0.58
C ILE A 102 -4.53 -12.39 -0.23
N LEU A 103 -5.83 -12.08 -0.13
CA LEU A 103 -6.87 -13.06 0.25
C LEU A 103 -6.94 -14.25 -0.72
N ILE A 104 -6.81 -13.98 -2.03
CA ILE A 104 -6.71 -14.99 -3.09
C ILE A 104 -5.47 -15.86 -2.86
N LYS A 105 -4.33 -15.21 -2.64
CA LYS A 105 -3.06 -15.90 -2.47
C LYS A 105 -3.10 -16.77 -1.22
N PHE A 106 -3.65 -16.30 -0.10
CA PHE A 106 -3.83 -17.06 1.15
C PHE A 106 -4.92 -18.12 1.08
N GLY A 107 -5.57 -18.30 -0.07
CA GLY A 107 -6.60 -19.31 -0.26
C GLY A 107 -7.85 -19.08 0.59
N ILE A 108 -8.00 -17.86 1.14
CA ILE A 108 -9.18 -17.44 1.90
C ILE A 108 -10.34 -17.20 0.92
N ILE A 109 -10.05 -16.60 -0.23
CA ILE A 109 -10.99 -16.48 -1.35
C ILE A 109 -10.56 -17.46 -2.44
N PRO A 110 -11.35 -18.51 -2.73
CA PRO A 110 -11.05 -19.42 -3.83
C PRO A 110 -11.38 -18.72 -5.15
N LEU A 111 -10.35 -18.34 -5.92
CA LEU A 111 -10.55 -17.80 -7.28
C LEU A 111 -10.65 -18.91 -8.35
N PHE A 112 -10.24 -20.12 -7.99
CA PHE A 112 -10.47 -21.33 -8.77
C PHE A 112 -11.03 -22.37 -7.81
N ALA A 113 -12.35 -22.58 -7.90
CA ALA A 113 -12.90 -23.87 -7.52
C ALA A 113 -12.26 -24.90 -8.47
N GLY A 114 -11.40 -25.74 -7.91
CA GLY A 114 -11.08 -27.03 -8.53
C GLY A 114 -12.31 -27.92 -8.48
#